data_AF-A0A1S3RY92-F1
#
_entry.id   AF-A0A1S3RY92-F1
#
_cell.length_a   1.000
_cell.length_b   1.000
_cell.length_c   1.000
_cell.angle_alpha   90.00
_cell.angle_beta   90.00
_cell.angle_gamma   90.00
#
_symmetry.space_group_name_H-M   'P 1'
#
loop_
_entity.id
_entity.type
_entity.pdbx_description
1 polymer ?
#
loop_
_entity_poly.entity_id
_entity_poly.type
_entity_poly.pdbx_seq_one_letter_code
_entity_poly.pdbx_strand_id
1 'polypeptide(L)'
;MALRRLSFRLRQTVAPVRPLHGSGCGQQLDAVGMETRPETFSIFRTQENDPACQSEQHLGQYYTVPPSHFHTVFPHGLPPRYQQQVKTFNEGCVMVRQPALELISHLKRADYSKPTLRYLLYGMKGSGKTMSLCHTVHYCSTQGWLVLHIPDAHLWVKNCKELLPSSYHASRFDQPIQASNWLRNFRTTNEHFLSKIKLRQRYVWTKRESTEEGRPLGELVDMGVSRVKSSSDVVGAVLKELRLQAGGTEGGFRLAVAVDGVNGLWGRTTLKKEDKSPVLIHLYIHSPLTVDL
;
A
#
# COMPACT_ATOMS: atom_id res chain seq x y z
N MET A 1 -6.68 49.01 -21.86
CA MET A 1 -6.12 48.21 -22.98
C MET A 1 -6.12 46.74 -22.56
N ALA A 2 -7.01 45.95 -23.13
CA ALA A 2 -7.22 44.54 -22.77
C ALA A 2 -6.53 43.63 -23.80
N LEU A 3 -5.60 42.79 -23.35
CA LEU A 3 -4.93 41.79 -24.17
C LEU A 3 -5.69 40.46 -24.12
N ARG A 4 -6.10 40.02 -25.31
CA ARG A 4 -6.95 38.86 -25.60
C ARG A 4 -6.26 37.54 -25.24
N ARG A 5 -6.98 36.67 -24.52
CA ARG A 5 -6.67 35.23 -24.42
C ARG A 5 -7.21 34.52 -25.67
N LEU A 6 -6.30 33.96 -26.48
CA LEU A 6 -6.66 33.02 -27.55
C LEU A 6 -6.97 31.66 -26.92
N SER A 7 -8.20 31.19 -27.11
CA SER A 7 -8.63 29.84 -26.74
C SER A 7 -8.72 29.01 -28.02
N PHE A 8 -7.78 28.07 -28.20
CA PHE A 8 -7.86 27.07 -29.26
C PHE A 8 -8.92 26.02 -28.88
N ARG A 9 -10.12 26.14 -29.47
CA ARG A 9 -11.11 25.06 -29.50
C ARG A 9 -10.88 24.22 -30.76
N LEU A 10 -10.18 23.09 -30.62
CA LEU A 10 -10.19 22.04 -31.63
C LEU A 10 -11.56 21.33 -31.59
N ARG A 11 -12.42 21.64 -32.57
CA ARG A 11 -13.60 20.83 -32.88
C ARG A 11 -13.12 19.65 -33.73
N GLN A 12 -13.25 18.42 -33.23
CA GLN A 12 -13.20 17.24 -34.07
C GLN A 12 -14.62 16.99 -34.61
N THR A 13 -14.78 17.18 -35.91
CA THR A 13 -15.95 16.75 -36.69
C THR A 13 -15.87 15.24 -36.88
N VAL A 14 -16.73 14.48 -36.19
CA VAL A 14 -16.91 13.05 -36.45
C VAL A 14 -18.07 12.91 -37.42
N ALA A 15 -17.77 12.52 -38.66
CA ALA A 15 -18.75 12.10 -39.65
C ALA A 15 -19.08 10.62 -39.42
N PRO A 16 -20.36 10.22 -39.32
CA PRO A 16 -20.73 8.81 -39.30
C PRO A 16 -20.70 8.25 -40.73
N VAL A 17 -19.77 7.33 -40.99
CA VAL A 17 -19.74 6.53 -42.23
C VAL A 17 -20.87 5.50 -42.15
N ARG A 18 -21.84 5.60 -43.07
CA ARG A 18 -22.86 4.56 -43.31
C ARG A 18 -22.28 3.49 -44.24
N PRO A 19 -22.44 2.19 -43.96
CA PRO A 19 -22.33 1.16 -44.99
C PRO A 19 -23.66 1.06 -45.75
N LEU A 20 -23.59 1.17 -47.08
CA LEU A 20 -24.66 0.80 -48.02
C LEU A 20 -24.29 -0.52 -48.69
N HIS A 21 -25.10 -1.55 -48.50
CA HIS A 21 -25.43 -2.68 -49.41
C HIS A 21 -26.16 -3.74 -48.57
N GLY A 22 -27.15 -4.49 -49.03
CA GLY A 22 -27.78 -4.69 -50.33
C GLY A 22 -28.69 -5.92 -50.15
N SER A 23 -29.93 -5.86 -50.63
CA SER A 23 -30.95 -6.90 -50.44
C SER A 23 -30.57 -8.24 -51.09
N GLY A 24 -30.89 -9.35 -50.42
CA GLY A 24 -30.78 -10.71 -50.96
C GLY A 24 -31.44 -11.75 -50.05
N CYS A 25 -32.60 -12.26 -50.48
CA CYS A 25 -33.43 -13.29 -49.87
C CYS A 25 -32.75 -14.67 -49.87
N GLY A 26 -32.92 -15.49 -48.81
CA GLY A 26 -32.66 -16.93 -48.89
C GLY A 26 -32.34 -17.66 -47.57
N GLN A 27 -33.37 -18.28 -47.01
CA GLN A 27 -33.40 -19.55 -46.27
C GLN A 27 -32.58 -19.77 -44.98
N GLN A 28 -33.35 -20.09 -43.95
CA GLN A 28 -33.02 -20.46 -42.58
C GLN A 28 -32.50 -21.91 -42.48
N LEU A 29 -31.34 -22.10 -41.85
CA LEU A 29 -30.96 -23.33 -41.15
C LEU A 29 -30.12 -22.96 -39.92
N ASP A 30 -30.67 -23.29 -38.74
CA ASP A 30 -30.04 -23.10 -37.43
C ASP A 30 -28.81 -24.00 -37.28
N ALA A 31 -27.67 -23.37 -37.01
CA ALA A 31 -26.54 -24.00 -36.33
C ALA A 31 -26.01 -22.98 -35.33
N VAL A 32 -26.19 -23.26 -34.04
CA VAL A 32 -25.71 -22.43 -32.92
C VAL A 32 -24.18 -22.53 -32.88
N GLY A 33 -23.53 -21.74 -33.72
CA GLY A 33 -22.15 -21.35 -33.55
C GLY A 33 -22.09 -20.42 -32.34
N MET A 34 -21.35 -20.83 -31.32
CA MET A 34 -20.98 -19.95 -30.21
C MET A 34 -20.09 -18.84 -30.79
N GLU A 35 -20.71 -17.77 -31.30
CA GLU A 35 -20.03 -16.55 -31.69
C GLU A 35 -19.38 -15.98 -30.43
N THR A 36 -18.07 -16.20 -30.28
CA THR A 36 -17.23 -15.33 -29.48
C THR A 36 -17.41 -13.92 -30.03
N ARG A 37 -18.25 -13.13 -29.34
CA ARG A 37 -18.37 -11.70 -29.59
C ARG A 37 -16.95 -11.15 -29.70
N PRO A 38 -16.59 -10.45 -30.78
CA PRO A 38 -15.30 -9.79 -30.84
C PRO A 38 -15.26 -8.85 -29.64
N GLU A 39 -14.38 -9.14 -28.68
CA GLU A 39 -14.20 -8.26 -27.53
C GLU A 39 -13.86 -6.89 -28.10
N THR A 40 -14.77 -5.95 -27.88
CA THR A 40 -14.55 -4.55 -28.25
C THR A 40 -13.30 -4.12 -27.49
N PHE A 41 -12.17 -4.04 -28.19
CA PHE A 41 -10.90 -3.62 -27.61
C PHE A 41 -11.10 -2.29 -26.89
N SER A 42 -11.20 -2.34 -25.57
CA SER A 42 -11.24 -1.15 -24.75
C SER A 42 -9.83 -0.60 -24.76
N ILE A 43 -9.58 0.41 -25.60
CA ILE A 43 -8.24 1.01 -25.78
C ILE A 43 -7.61 1.40 -24.43
N PHE A 44 -8.45 1.74 -23.46
CA PHE A 44 -8.02 2.19 -22.14
C PHE A 44 -7.95 1.09 -21.09
N ARG A 45 -8.52 -0.11 -21.30
CA ARG A 45 -8.47 -1.19 -20.30
C ARG A 45 -7.59 -2.33 -20.80
N THR A 46 -6.87 -2.94 -19.87
CA THR A 46 -6.17 -4.20 -20.15
C THR A 46 -7.02 -5.37 -19.64
N GLN A 47 -6.96 -6.49 -20.35
CA GLN A 47 -7.48 -7.77 -19.83
C GLN A 47 -6.53 -8.36 -18.77
N GLU A 48 -5.27 -7.91 -18.72
CA GLU A 48 -4.26 -8.37 -17.78
C GLU A 48 -4.40 -7.69 -16.41
N ASN A 49 -5.13 -8.37 -15.51
CA ASN A 49 -5.39 -7.89 -14.17
C ASN A 49 -4.32 -8.29 -13.14
N ASP A 50 -3.42 -9.24 -13.47
CA ASP A 50 -2.35 -9.63 -12.57
C ASP A 50 -1.15 -8.67 -12.72
N PRO A 51 -0.76 -7.91 -11.67
CA PRO A 51 0.43 -7.05 -11.71
C PRO A 51 1.71 -7.80 -12.07
N ALA A 52 1.80 -9.10 -11.82
CA ALA A 52 2.96 -9.90 -12.15
C ALA A 52 3.11 -10.16 -13.65
N CYS A 53 2.04 -10.13 -14.42
CA CYS A 53 2.05 -10.39 -15.86
C CYS A 53 2.10 -9.11 -16.70
N GLN A 54 2.08 -7.94 -16.04
CA GLN A 54 2.10 -6.66 -16.74
C GLN A 54 3.47 -6.32 -17.34
N SER A 55 3.45 -5.77 -18.56
CA SER A 55 4.62 -5.39 -19.35
C SER A 55 4.45 -4.00 -19.97
N GLU A 56 5.43 -3.55 -20.75
CA GLU A 56 5.39 -2.27 -21.49
C GLU A 56 4.21 -2.20 -22.46
N GLN A 57 3.67 -3.33 -22.91
CA GLN A 57 2.49 -3.39 -23.79
C GLN A 57 1.23 -2.84 -23.13
N HIS A 58 1.15 -2.93 -21.79
CA HIS A 58 -0.01 -2.46 -21.02
C HIS A 58 0.16 -1.02 -20.53
N LEU A 59 1.25 -0.34 -20.90
CA LEU A 59 1.55 1.00 -20.42
C LEU A 59 0.42 1.98 -20.78
N GLY A 60 -0.08 2.70 -19.77
CA GLY A 60 -1.18 3.66 -19.93
C GLY A 60 -2.58 3.03 -19.96
N GLN A 61 -2.68 1.70 -19.96
CA GLN A 61 -3.95 0.99 -19.80
C GLN A 61 -4.29 0.84 -18.31
N TYR A 62 -5.58 0.67 -18.03
CA TYR A 62 -6.12 0.47 -16.71
C TYR A 62 -6.45 -0.99 -16.49
N TYR A 63 -5.89 -1.58 -15.44
CA TYR A 63 -6.26 -2.92 -15.00
C TYR A 63 -7.26 -2.82 -13.84
N THR A 64 -8.13 -3.81 -13.72
CA THR A 64 -9.15 -3.85 -12.68
C THR A 64 -8.61 -4.57 -11.47
N VAL A 65 -8.58 -3.88 -10.32
CA VAL A 65 -8.26 -4.50 -9.04
C VAL A 65 -9.51 -5.23 -8.53
N PRO A 66 -9.42 -6.51 -8.15
CA PRO A 66 -10.55 -7.24 -7.59
C PRO A 66 -11.15 -6.51 -6.37
N PRO A 67 -12.49 -6.42 -6.22
CA PRO A 67 -13.12 -5.76 -5.08
C PRO A 67 -12.65 -6.28 -3.72
N SER A 68 -12.36 -7.57 -3.63
CA SER A 68 -11.80 -8.20 -2.43
C SER A 68 -10.46 -7.60 -2.01
N HIS A 69 -9.61 -7.22 -2.96
CA HIS A 69 -8.26 -6.70 -2.69
C HIS A 69 -8.31 -5.28 -2.12
N PHE A 70 -9.39 -4.52 -2.33
CA PHE A 70 -9.53 -3.19 -1.71
C PHE A 70 -9.59 -3.28 -0.19
N HIS A 71 -10.29 -4.28 0.34
CA HIS A 71 -10.42 -4.43 1.79
C HIS A 71 -9.24 -5.17 2.42
N THR A 72 -8.65 -6.14 1.71
CA THR A 72 -7.54 -6.95 2.24
C THR A 72 -6.18 -6.26 2.03
N VAL A 73 -5.85 -5.86 0.80
CA VAL A 73 -4.55 -5.26 0.46
C VAL A 73 -4.50 -3.78 0.85
N PHE A 74 -5.62 -3.08 0.73
CA PHE A 74 -5.69 -1.63 0.95
C PHE A 74 -6.74 -1.20 2.00
N PRO A 75 -6.74 -1.78 3.22
CA PRO A 75 -7.59 -1.26 4.31
C PRO A 75 -7.29 0.23 4.60
N HIS A 76 -6.08 0.68 4.29
CA HIS A 76 -5.66 2.09 4.27
C HIS A 76 -4.72 2.41 3.11
N GLY A 77 -4.49 3.72 2.92
CA GLY A 77 -3.43 4.25 2.07
C GLY A 77 -3.80 4.55 0.63
N LEU A 78 -4.99 4.14 0.18
CA LEU A 78 -5.52 4.70 -1.06
C LEU A 78 -5.82 6.21 -0.89
N PRO A 79 -5.46 7.05 -1.87
CA PRO A 79 -5.78 8.46 -1.83
C PRO A 79 -7.30 8.70 -1.68
N PRO A 80 -7.76 9.65 -0.85
CA PRO A 80 -9.19 9.88 -0.62
C PRO A 80 -10.00 10.15 -1.90
N ARG A 81 -9.40 10.88 -2.86
CA ARG A 81 -10.02 11.13 -4.17
C ARG A 81 -10.18 9.86 -5.00
N TYR A 82 -9.22 8.95 -4.89
CA TYR A 82 -9.30 7.66 -5.57
C TYR A 82 -10.37 6.78 -4.93
N GLN A 83 -10.47 6.75 -3.60
CA GLN A 83 -11.56 6.04 -2.91
C GLN A 83 -12.96 6.54 -3.35
N GLN A 84 -13.12 7.86 -3.53
CA GLN A 84 -14.36 8.43 -4.08
C GLN A 84 -14.63 8.00 -5.53
N GLN A 85 -13.58 7.88 -6.35
CA GLN A 85 -13.68 7.38 -7.72
C GLN A 85 -14.14 5.92 -7.74
N VAL A 86 -13.51 5.06 -6.92
CA VAL A 86 -13.89 3.64 -6.80
C VAL A 86 -15.35 3.50 -6.35
N LYS A 87 -15.77 4.30 -5.36
CA LYS A 87 -17.16 4.32 -4.89
C LYS A 87 -18.14 4.79 -5.96
N THR A 88 -17.78 5.79 -6.75
CA THR A 88 -18.66 6.34 -7.80
C THR A 88 -18.81 5.37 -8.97
N PHE A 89 -17.72 4.73 -9.39
CA PHE A 89 -17.73 3.82 -10.54
C PHE A 89 -18.08 2.37 -10.17
N ASN A 90 -18.17 2.04 -8.88
CA ASN A 90 -18.31 0.67 -8.37
C ASN A 90 -17.24 -0.30 -8.89
N GLU A 91 -16.10 0.24 -9.34
CA GLU A 91 -14.97 -0.51 -9.84
C GLU A 91 -13.68 0.22 -9.51
N GLY A 92 -12.63 -0.55 -9.28
CA GLY A 92 -11.34 -0.04 -8.87
C GLY A 92 -10.26 -0.26 -9.91
N CYS A 93 -10.14 0.69 -10.83
CA CYS A 93 -9.19 0.58 -11.93
C CYS A 93 -7.91 1.35 -11.61
N VAL A 94 -6.74 0.74 -11.83
CA VAL A 94 -5.42 1.36 -11.62
C VAL A 94 -4.69 1.40 -12.96
N MET A 95 -4.11 2.55 -13.31
CA MET A 95 -3.34 2.70 -14.53
C MET A 95 -1.96 2.06 -14.38
N VAL A 96 -1.54 1.26 -15.36
CA VAL A 96 -0.18 0.75 -15.46
C VAL A 96 0.75 1.87 -15.88
N ARG A 97 1.75 2.19 -15.05
CA ARG A 97 2.69 3.30 -15.27
C ARG A 97 4.12 2.80 -15.32
N GLN A 98 4.94 3.48 -16.12
CA GLN A 98 6.36 3.15 -16.30
C GLN A 98 7.13 3.06 -14.97
N PRO A 99 6.99 4.00 -13.99
CA PRO A 99 7.73 3.89 -12.72
C PRO A 99 7.33 2.68 -11.88
N ALA A 100 6.08 2.21 -11.98
CA ALA A 100 5.63 1.03 -11.27
C ALA A 100 6.14 -0.26 -11.95
N LEU A 101 6.10 -0.32 -13.29
CA LEU A 101 6.69 -1.43 -14.04
C LEU A 101 8.19 -1.57 -13.82
N GLU A 102 8.92 -0.45 -13.80
CA GLU A 102 10.35 -0.41 -13.50
C GLU A 102 10.64 -0.95 -12.09
N LEU A 103 9.89 -0.46 -11.09
CA LEU A 103 10.04 -0.91 -9.72
C LEU A 103 9.71 -2.41 -9.56
N ILE A 104 8.62 -2.88 -10.17
CA ILE A 104 8.26 -4.31 -10.19
C ILE A 104 9.33 -5.15 -10.88
N SER A 105 9.90 -4.67 -11.98
CA SER A 105 11.02 -5.34 -12.69
C SER A 105 12.25 -5.48 -11.80
N HIS A 106 12.59 -4.43 -11.04
CA HIS A 106 13.66 -4.49 -10.05
C HIS A 106 13.37 -5.49 -8.92
N LEU A 107 12.14 -5.52 -8.40
CA LEU A 107 11.73 -6.50 -7.39
C LEU A 107 11.81 -7.94 -7.93
N LYS A 108 11.42 -8.18 -9.18
CA LYS A 108 11.53 -9.51 -9.81
C LYS A 108 12.97 -9.99 -9.93
N ARG A 109 13.90 -9.09 -10.26
CA ARG A 109 15.32 -9.39 -10.49
C ARG A 109 16.16 -9.32 -9.20
N ALA A 110 15.58 -8.88 -8.09
CA ALA A 110 16.32 -8.70 -6.85
C ALA A 110 16.78 -10.03 -6.26
N ASP A 111 18.01 -10.03 -5.79
CA ASP A 111 18.59 -11.13 -5.01
C ASP A 111 18.38 -10.85 -3.52
N TYR A 112 17.51 -11.65 -2.89
CA TYR A 112 17.10 -11.48 -1.49
C TYR A 112 18.07 -12.11 -0.48
N SER A 113 19.18 -12.69 -0.94
CA SER A 113 20.30 -13.05 -0.05
C SER A 113 21.14 -11.83 0.36
N LYS A 114 21.03 -10.74 -0.40
CA LYS A 114 21.75 -9.48 -0.21
C LYS A 114 21.01 -8.56 0.76
N PRO A 115 21.69 -7.50 1.28
CA PRO A 115 21.04 -6.50 2.11
C PRO A 115 19.81 -5.87 1.43
N THR A 116 18.86 -5.42 2.24
CA THR A 116 17.58 -4.88 1.80
C THR A 116 17.74 -3.73 0.81
N LEU A 117 17.07 -3.83 -0.35
CA LEU A 117 17.03 -2.77 -1.34
C LEU A 117 16.07 -1.65 -0.91
N ARG A 118 16.45 -0.39 -1.18
CA ARG A 118 15.66 0.80 -0.84
C ARG A 118 15.34 1.55 -2.12
N TYR A 119 14.06 1.78 -2.38
CA TYR A 119 13.57 2.53 -3.53
C TYR A 119 12.88 3.81 -3.07
N LEU A 120 13.07 4.89 -3.82
CA LEU A 120 12.46 6.18 -3.52
C LEU A 120 11.70 6.71 -4.74
N LEU A 121 10.37 6.78 -4.63
CA LEU A 121 9.51 7.42 -5.63
C LEU A 121 9.45 8.93 -5.36
N TYR A 122 10.05 9.73 -6.24
CA TYR A 122 10.06 11.20 -6.14
C TYR A 122 9.45 11.85 -7.39
N GLY A 123 9.09 13.13 -7.30
CA GLY A 123 8.47 13.88 -8.39
C GLY A 123 7.48 14.93 -7.91
N MET A 124 6.97 15.74 -8.85
CA MET A 124 6.08 16.86 -8.56
C MET A 124 4.82 16.46 -7.78
N LYS A 125 4.21 17.40 -7.06
CA LYS A 125 2.93 17.17 -6.37
C LYS A 125 1.85 16.80 -7.39
N GLY A 126 1.09 15.74 -7.11
CA GLY A 126 0.04 15.25 -8.03
C GLY A 126 0.53 14.36 -9.17
N SER A 127 1.81 14.03 -9.25
CA SER A 127 2.37 13.12 -10.28
C SER A 127 2.00 11.64 -10.12
N GLY A 128 1.16 11.27 -9.14
CA GLY A 128 0.68 9.90 -8.94
C GLY A 128 1.65 8.93 -8.25
N LYS A 129 2.62 9.44 -7.47
CA LYS A 129 3.58 8.61 -6.71
C LYS A 129 2.91 7.57 -5.81
N THR A 130 1.94 7.99 -5.00
CA THR A 130 1.16 7.11 -4.12
C THR A 130 0.47 6.00 -4.92
N MET A 131 -0.11 6.32 -6.08
CA MET A 131 -0.75 5.30 -6.92
C MET A 131 0.25 4.30 -7.49
N SER A 132 1.44 4.74 -7.91
CA SER A 132 2.51 3.84 -8.33
C SER A 132 3.03 2.96 -7.18
N LEU A 133 3.09 3.50 -5.96
CA LEU A 133 3.41 2.74 -4.74
C LEU A 133 2.32 1.69 -4.47
N CYS A 134 1.04 2.06 -4.52
CA CYS A 134 -0.09 1.14 -4.35
C CYS A 134 -0.07 0.02 -5.41
N HIS A 135 0.21 0.33 -6.67
CA HIS A 135 0.37 -0.68 -7.72
C HIS A 135 1.46 -1.70 -7.37
N THR A 136 2.60 -1.22 -6.88
CA THR A 136 3.70 -2.09 -6.42
C THR A 136 3.33 -2.90 -5.19
N VAL A 137 2.60 -2.32 -4.24
CA VAL A 137 2.08 -3.02 -3.05
C VAL A 137 1.09 -4.12 -3.43
N HIS A 138 0.22 -3.85 -4.42
CA HIS A 138 -0.71 -4.85 -4.96
C HIS A 138 0.06 -6.03 -5.56
N TYR A 139 1.11 -5.77 -6.34
CA TYR A 139 2.02 -6.80 -6.82
C TYR A 139 2.65 -7.61 -5.67
N CYS A 140 3.23 -6.96 -4.66
CA CYS A 140 3.85 -7.67 -3.54
C CYS A 140 2.84 -8.57 -2.80
N SER A 141 1.61 -8.09 -2.62
CA SER A 141 0.55 -8.87 -1.98
C SER A 141 0.12 -10.06 -2.83
N THR A 142 -0.05 -9.91 -4.15
CA THR A 142 -0.42 -11.04 -5.04
C THR A 142 0.68 -12.09 -5.14
N GLN A 143 1.94 -11.69 -4.97
CA GLN A 143 3.09 -12.61 -4.89
C GLN A 143 3.25 -13.27 -3.51
N GLY A 144 2.34 -13.04 -2.57
CA GLY A 144 2.37 -13.65 -1.25
C GLY A 144 3.48 -13.10 -0.35
N TRP A 145 3.77 -11.81 -0.41
CA TRP A 145 4.70 -11.15 0.50
C TRP A 145 3.96 -10.57 1.70
N LEU A 146 4.64 -10.47 2.83
CA LEU A 146 4.17 -9.73 3.99
C LEU A 146 4.33 -8.23 3.70
N VAL A 147 3.22 -7.50 3.70
CA VAL A 147 3.18 -6.08 3.36
C VAL A 147 3.07 -5.24 4.63
N LEU A 148 4.09 -4.42 4.85
CA LEU A 148 4.10 -3.39 5.88
C LEU A 148 3.88 -2.03 5.24
N HIS A 149 2.63 -1.56 5.26
CA HIS A 149 2.23 -0.32 4.61
C HIS A 149 1.97 0.81 5.62
N ILE A 150 2.66 1.93 5.45
CA ILE A 150 2.44 3.19 6.17
C ILE A 150 1.86 4.21 5.17
N PRO A 151 0.58 4.58 5.30
CA PRO A 151 -0.16 5.33 4.28
C PRO A 151 0.23 6.81 4.16
N ASP A 152 0.67 7.41 5.27
CA ASP A 152 1.15 8.78 5.32
C ASP A 152 1.93 8.95 6.62
N ALA A 153 3.26 8.92 6.53
CA ALA A 153 4.12 9.11 7.70
C ALA A 153 3.96 10.53 8.30
N HIS A 154 3.43 11.50 7.56
CA HIS A 154 3.17 12.83 8.10
C HIS A 154 2.10 12.80 9.21
N LEU A 155 1.16 11.84 9.19
CA LEU A 155 0.13 11.71 10.23
C LEU A 155 0.70 11.31 11.59
N TRP A 156 1.91 10.75 11.63
CA TRP A 156 2.58 10.37 12.88
C TRP A 156 3.33 11.54 13.50
N VAL A 157 3.62 12.60 12.73
CA VAL A 157 4.44 13.75 13.19
C VAL A 157 3.64 15.06 13.31
N LYS A 158 2.34 15.02 13.01
CA LYS A 158 1.42 16.16 13.10
C LYS A 158 0.04 15.74 13.58
N ASN A 159 -0.74 16.68 14.10
CA ASN A 159 -2.16 16.48 14.46
C ASN A 159 -2.42 15.26 15.36
N CYS A 160 -1.49 14.97 16.28
CA CYS A 160 -1.69 13.93 17.27
C CYS A 160 -2.70 14.42 18.32
N LYS A 161 -3.74 13.63 18.58
CA LYS A 161 -4.78 13.95 19.56
C LYS A 161 -4.31 13.70 20.99
N GLU A 162 -3.55 12.64 21.18
CA GLU A 162 -3.11 12.16 22.49
C GLU A 162 -1.66 11.69 22.36
N LEU A 163 -0.78 12.36 23.09
CA LEU A 163 0.63 12.05 23.17
C LEU A 163 0.94 11.68 24.61
N LEU A 164 1.34 10.43 24.85
CA LEU A 164 1.63 9.93 26.19
C LEU A 164 3.14 9.74 26.38
N PRO A 165 3.69 9.95 27.58
CA PRO A 165 5.05 9.49 27.87
C PRO A 165 5.10 7.97 27.78
N SER A 166 6.14 7.44 27.14
CA SER A 166 6.25 5.99 26.94
C SER A 166 6.54 5.26 28.25
N SER A 167 5.82 4.15 28.46
CA SER A 167 6.04 3.29 29.63
C SER A 167 7.30 2.42 29.50
N TYR A 168 7.73 2.16 28.27
CA TYR A 168 8.92 1.35 27.96
C TYR A 168 10.21 2.18 27.98
N HIS A 169 10.16 3.43 27.49
CA HIS A 169 11.34 4.29 27.43
C HIS A 169 11.02 5.74 27.81
N ALA A 170 11.51 6.20 28.97
CA ALA A 170 11.15 7.50 29.54
C ALA A 170 11.45 8.72 28.64
N SER A 171 12.35 8.58 27.67
CA SER A 171 12.70 9.63 26.70
C SER A 171 11.81 9.66 25.45
N ARG A 172 10.87 8.72 25.31
CA ARG A 172 10.00 8.55 24.13
C ARG A 172 8.56 8.93 24.45
N PHE A 173 7.80 9.19 23.39
CA PHE A 173 6.37 9.45 23.47
C PHE A 173 5.61 8.46 22.60
N ASP A 174 4.46 8.03 23.10
CA ASP A 174 3.59 7.05 22.50
C ASP A 174 2.36 7.72 21.89
N GLN A 175 1.93 7.19 20.74
CA GLN A 175 0.71 7.61 20.03
C GLN A 175 -0.27 6.44 19.92
N PRO A 176 -0.94 6.08 21.03
CA PRO A 176 -1.67 4.83 21.15
C PRO A 176 -2.80 4.70 20.12
N ILE A 177 -3.51 5.79 19.83
CA ILE A 177 -4.60 5.81 18.84
C ILE A 177 -4.08 5.44 17.45
N GLN A 178 -2.96 6.04 17.02
CA GLN A 178 -2.41 5.78 15.69
C GLN A 178 -1.78 4.39 15.59
N ALA A 179 -1.12 3.94 16.65
CA ALA A 179 -0.61 2.59 16.73
C ALA A 179 -1.75 1.54 16.64
N SER A 180 -2.84 1.72 17.39
CA SER A 180 -3.98 0.78 17.36
C SER A 180 -4.67 0.73 15.99
N ASN A 181 -4.84 1.88 15.34
CA ASN A 181 -5.43 1.96 13.99
C ASN A 181 -4.53 1.27 12.96
N TRP A 182 -3.22 1.50 13.05
CA TRP A 182 -2.26 0.85 12.18
C TRP A 182 -2.23 -0.67 12.40
N LEU A 183 -2.22 -1.15 13.66
CA LEU A 183 -2.26 -2.58 13.99
C LEU A 183 -3.52 -3.27 13.45
N ARG A 184 -4.69 -2.61 13.57
CA ARG A 184 -5.95 -3.13 13.02
C ARG A 184 -5.85 -3.38 11.52
N ASN A 185 -5.27 -2.43 10.80
CA ASN A 185 -5.15 -2.57 9.36
C ASN A 185 -4.03 -3.55 8.97
N PHE A 186 -2.92 -3.55 9.70
CA PHE A 186 -1.86 -4.54 9.55
C PHE A 186 -2.39 -5.97 9.72
N ARG A 187 -3.29 -6.18 10.70
CA ARG A 187 -3.98 -7.45 10.91
C ARG A 187 -4.77 -7.87 9.68
N THR A 188 -5.61 -6.99 9.14
CA THR A 188 -6.43 -7.27 7.96
C THR A 188 -5.59 -7.63 6.73
N THR A 189 -4.48 -6.92 6.50
CA THR A 189 -3.63 -7.17 5.33
C THR A 189 -2.84 -8.47 5.41
N ASN A 190 -2.38 -8.86 6.60
CA ASN A 190 -1.42 -9.95 6.77
C ASN A 190 -1.98 -11.15 7.56
N GLU A 191 -3.30 -11.30 7.65
CA GLU A 191 -3.98 -12.30 8.47
C GLU A 191 -3.39 -13.72 8.34
N HIS A 192 -3.09 -14.14 7.11
CA HIS A 192 -2.53 -15.46 6.79
C HIS A 192 -1.09 -15.68 7.27
N PHE A 193 -0.34 -14.63 7.60
CA PHE A 193 0.99 -14.70 8.19
C PHE A 193 0.97 -14.71 9.72
N LEU A 194 -0.05 -14.12 10.33
CA LEU A 194 -0.10 -13.89 11.77
C LEU A 194 -0.09 -15.18 12.61
N SER A 195 -0.68 -16.26 12.08
CA SER A 195 -0.68 -17.58 12.72
C SER A 195 0.61 -18.37 12.47
N LYS A 196 1.35 -18.03 11.41
CA LYS A 196 2.56 -18.75 10.98
C LYS A 196 3.82 -18.21 11.65
N ILE A 197 3.89 -16.89 11.82
CA ILE A 197 5.03 -16.22 12.45
C ILE A 197 4.93 -16.41 13.96
N LYS A 198 5.95 -17.00 14.57
CA LYS A 198 6.04 -17.21 16.03
C LYS A 198 7.02 -16.22 16.63
N LEU A 199 6.72 -15.72 17.82
CA LEU A 199 7.61 -14.83 18.56
C LEU A 199 8.90 -15.55 18.94
N ARG A 200 10.04 -14.87 18.78
CA ARG A 200 11.36 -15.37 19.21
C ARG A 200 11.78 -14.84 20.57
N GLN A 201 11.03 -13.90 21.12
CA GLN A 201 11.34 -13.27 22.39
C GLN A 201 10.10 -13.15 23.27
N ARG A 202 10.34 -13.14 24.58
CA ARG A 202 9.33 -12.82 25.58
C ARG A 202 9.16 -11.30 25.67
N TYR A 203 7.91 -10.84 25.69
CA TYR A 203 7.56 -9.43 25.86
C TYR A 203 6.77 -9.23 27.15
N VAL A 204 7.16 -8.26 27.97
CA VAL A 204 6.49 -7.94 29.24
C VAL A 204 5.78 -6.59 29.09
N TRP A 205 4.46 -6.58 29.28
CA TRP A 205 3.62 -5.38 29.09
C TRP A 205 3.31 -4.70 30.40
N THR A 206 3.01 -5.51 31.42
CA THR A 206 2.74 -5.06 32.78
C THR A 206 3.38 -6.04 33.76
N LYS A 207 3.38 -5.70 35.06
CA LYS A 207 3.87 -6.61 36.11
C LYS A 207 3.17 -7.97 36.14
N ARG A 208 1.95 -8.06 35.59
CA ARG A 208 1.11 -9.26 35.62
C ARG A 208 1.00 -9.95 34.26
N GLU A 209 1.43 -9.30 33.19
CA GLU A 209 1.12 -9.75 31.83
C GLU A 209 2.37 -9.74 30.97
N SER A 210 2.67 -10.92 30.44
CA SER A 210 3.72 -11.14 29.46
C SER A 210 3.18 -12.02 28.34
N THR A 211 3.79 -11.86 27.16
CA THR A 211 3.62 -12.77 26.04
C THR A 211 4.90 -13.57 25.91
N GLU A 212 4.77 -14.88 26.08
CA GLU A 212 5.91 -15.80 26.05
C GLU A 212 6.39 -16.07 24.62
N GLU A 213 7.63 -16.53 24.52
CA GLU A 213 8.24 -16.98 23.27
C GLU A 213 7.42 -18.14 22.64
N GLY A 214 7.43 -18.22 21.32
CA GLY A 214 6.76 -19.29 20.56
C GLY A 214 5.26 -19.06 20.29
N ARG A 215 4.64 -18.06 20.93
CA ARG A 215 3.25 -17.65 20.63
C ARG A 215 3.15 -17.03 19.23
N PRO A 216 2.01 -17.12 18.54
CA PRO A 216 1.84 -16.56 17.20
C PRO A 216 1.81 -15.02 17.24
N LEU A 217 2.33 -14.39 16.18
CA LEU A 217 2.35 -12.93 16.02
C LEU A 217 0.94 -12.32 16.06
N GLY A 218 -0.08 -13.08 15.64
CA GLY A 218 -1.47 -12.65 15.71
C GLY A 218 -1.96 -12.32 17.12
N GLU A 219 -1.57 -13.10 18.12
CA GLU A 219 -1.94 -12.83 19.52
C GLU A 219 -1.34 -11.50 20.01
N LEU A 220 -0.10 -11.21 19.58
CA LEU A 220 0.56 -9.95 19.88
C LEU A 220 -0.19 -8.76 19.27
N VAL A 221 -0.58 -8.88 17.99
CA VAL A 221 -1.34 -7.85 17.29
C VAL A 221 -2.73 -7.65 17.92
N ASP A 222 -3.43 -8.72 18.26
CA ASP A 222 -4.77 -8.66 18.86
C ASP A 222 -4.77 -8.01 20.24
N MET A 223 -3.73 -8.25 21.03
CA MET A 223 -3.51 -7.54 22.28
C MET A 223 -3.33 -6.03 22.05
N GLY A 224 -2.52 -5.63 21.06
CA GLY A 224 -2.31 -4.22 20.75
C GLY A 224 -3.56 -3.55 20.17
N VAL A 225 -4.42 -4.27 19.46
CA VAL A 225 -5.71 -3.75 18.98
C VAL A 225 -6.72 -3.59 20.12
N SER A 226 -6.77 -4.54 21.05
CA SER A 226 -7.69 -4.51 22.21
C SER A 226 -7.25 -3.52 23.29
N ARG A 227 -5.93 -3.32 23.47
CA ARG A 227 -5.35 -2.50 24.55
C ARG A 227 -4.61 -1.31 23.99
N VAL A 228 -5.37 -0.24 23.74
CA VAL A 228 -4.90 0.97 23.07
C VAL A 228 -3.65 1.59 23.73
N LYS A 229 -3.55 1.58 25.07
CA LYS A 229 -2.40 2.17 25.79
C LYS A 229 -1.06 1.51 25.48
N SER A 230 -1.05 0.21 25.22
CA SER A 230 0.18 -0.56 24.94
C SER A 230 0.41 -0.73 23.43
N SER A 231 -0.47 -0.20 22.58
CA SER A 231 -0.39 -0.40 21.12
C SER A 231 0.94 0.08 20.54
N SER A 232 1.49 1.20 21.02
CA SER A 232 2.76 1.75 20.53
C SER A 232 3.92 0.77 20.77
N ASP A 233 4.00 0.20 21.97
CA ASP A 233 5.01 -0.81 22.32
C ASP A 233 4.81 -2.09 21.50
N VAL A 234 3.55 -2.50 21.27
CA VAL A 234 3.21 -3.65 20.42
C VAL A 234 3.67 -3.43 18.98
N VAL A 235 3.49 -2.23 18.41
CA VAL A 235 4.02 -1.90 17.07
C VAL A 235 5.53 -2.10 17.03
N GLY A 236 6.25 -1.56 18.02
CA GLY A 236 7.70 -1.74 18.12
C GLY A 236 8.11 -3.22 18.22
N ALA A 237 7.38 -4.02 19.01
CA ALA A 237 7.60 -5.45 19.13
C ALA A 237 7.36 -6.20 17.81
N VAL A 238 6.27 -5.90 17.09
CA VAL A 238 5.98 -6.46 15.77
C VAL A 238 7.08 -6.12 14.77
N LEU A 239 7.51 -4.85 14.69
CA LEU A 239 8.59 -4.42 13.81
C LEU A 239 9.91 -5.15 14.12
N LYS A 240 10.23 -5.31 15.40
CA LYS A 240 11.41 -6.04 15.86
C LYS A 240 11.37 -7.51 15.44
N GLU A 241 10.25 -8.20 15.65
CA GLU A 241 10.08 -9.61 15.26
C GLU A 241 10.15 -9.79 13.74
N LEU A 242 9.46 -8.94 12.97
CA LEU A 242 9.52 -9.00 11.52
C LEU A 242 10.95 -8.81 11.00
N ARG A 243 11.72 -7.89 11.58
CA ARG A 243 13.13 -7.68 11.23
C ARG A 243 14.01 -8.87 11.58
N LEU A 244 13.80 -9.51 12.72
CA LEU A 244 14.60 -10.66 13.16
C LEU A 244 14.34 -11.92 12.32
N GLN A 245 13.15 -12.03 11.74
CA GLN A 245 12.70 -13.22 11.01
C GLN A 245 12.74 -13.04 9.48
N ALA A 246 12.74 -11.80 8.98
CA ALA A 246 12.87 -11.52 7.56
C ALA A 246 14.18 -12.11 7.01
N GLY A 247 14.06 -12.96 5.98
CA GLY A 247 15.21 -13.59 5.31
C GLY A 247 15.83 -14.78 6.05
N GLY A 248 15.22 -15.28 7.12
CA GLY A 248 15.67 -16.49 7.81
C GLY A 248 15.46 -17.79 6.99
N THR A 249 16.30 -18.79 7.24
CA THR A 249 16.30 -20.11 6.58
C THR A 249 15.11 -21.00 6.97
N GLU A 250 14.52 -20.81 8.16
CA GLU A 250 13.35 -21.55 8.63
C GLU A 250 12.09 -20.69 8.57
N GLY A 251 11.08 -21.12 7.80
CA GLY A 251 9.77 -20.44 7.72
C GLY A 251 9.81 -19.04 7.11
N GLY A 252 10.86 -18.71 6.36
CA GLY A 252 11.11 -17.37 5.82
C GLY A 252 9.96 -16.83 4.97
N PHE A 253 9.60 -15.58 5.23
CA PHE A 253 8.65 -14.80 4.42
C PHE A 253 9.39 -13.64 3.75
N ARG A 254 8.85 -13.18 2.61
CA ARG A 254 9.33 -11.96 1.95
C ARG A 254 8.64 -10.76 2.58
N LEU A 255 9.41 -9.74 2.94
CA LEU A 255 8.91 -8.51 3.57
C LEU A 255 8.98 -7.34 2.58
N ALA A 256 7.84 -6.69 2.34
CA ALA A 256 7.76 -5.43 1.61
C ALA A 256 7.40 -4.30 2.58
N VAL A 257 8.27 -3.30 2.70
CA VAL A 257 8.00 -2.09 3.49
C VAL A 257 7.66 -0.93 2.55
N ALA A 258 6.41 -0.48 2.60
CA ALA A 258 5.90 0.62 1.79
C ALA A 258 5.56 1.82 2.69
N VAL A 259 6.24 2.95 2.49
CA VAL A 259 6.05 4.16 3.29
C VAL A 259 5.77 5.34 2.38
N ASP A 260 4.56 5.88 2.44
CA ASP A 260 4.26 7.16 1.80
C ASP A 260 4.64 8.33 2.72
N GLY A 261 5.14 9.41 2.12
CA GLY A 261 5.56 10.60 2.85
C GLY A 261 6.77 10.39 3.74
N VAL A 262 7.73 9.55 3.31
CA VAL A 262 8.91 9.14 4.09
C VAL A 262 9.71 10.33 4.65
N ASN A 263 9.71 11.47 3.96
CA ASN A 263 10.32 12.72 4.39
C ASN A 263 9.76 13.27 5.72
N GLY A 264 8.55 12.87 6.11
CA GLY A 264 7.96 13.20 7.40
C GLY A 264 8.74 12.63 8.58
N LEU A 265 9.45 11.51 8.40
CA LEU A 265 10.21 10.84 9.46
C LEU A 265 11.55 11.53 9.78
N TRP A 266 12.10 12.32 8.86
CA TRP A 266 13.34 13.10 9.07
C TRP A 266 13.08 14.61 9.12
N GLY A 267 11.80 15.00 9.21
CA GLY A 267 11.38 16.39 9.27
C GLY A 267 11.30 16.94 10.68
N ARG A 268 10.67 18.11 10.79
CA ARG A 268 10.25 18.68 12.08
C ARG A 268 8.87 18.17 12.44
N THR A 269 8.62 17.96 13.73
CA THR A 269 7.26 17.69 14.22
C THR A 269 6.53 19.00 14.55
N THR A 270 5.21 18.97 14.50
CA THR A 270 4.37 20.03 15.10
C THR A 270 3.94 19.69 16.52
N LEU A 271 4.41 18.55 17.05
CA LEU A 271 4.01 18.05 18.36
C LEU A 271 4.78 18.80 19.45
N LYS A 272 4.08 19.07 20.55
CA LYS A 272 4.62 19.76 21.70
C LYS A 272 4.42 18.91 22.94
N LYS A 273 5.39 18.95 23.85
CA LYS A 273 5.25 18.39 25.19
C LYS A 273 4.34 19.29 26.03
N GLU A 274 4.03 18.86 27.25
CA GLU A 274 3.24 19.64 28.21
C GLU A 274 3.87 21.01 28.52
N ASP A 275 5.20 21.08 28.55
CA ASP A 275 5.97 22.33 28.73
C ASP A 275 6.02 23.23 27.48
N LYS A 276 5.28 22.88 26.42
CA LYS A 276 5.23 23.54 25.10
C LYS A 276 6.54 23.47 24.29
N SER A 277 7.56 22.77 24.78
CA SER A 277 8.77 22.50 24.01
C SER A 277 8.46 21.54 22.84
N PRO A 278 9.18 21.66 21.71
CA PRO A 278 8.95 20.80 20.57
C PRO A 278 9.40 19.36 20.86
N VAL A 279 8.64 18.40 20.35
CA VAL A 279 9.04 16.98 20.35
C VAL A 279 10.00 16.76 19.18
N LEU A 280 11.17 16.19 19.46
CA LEU A 280 12.13 15.83 18.42
C LEU A 280 11.84 14.42 17.90
N ILE A 281 12.01 14.22 16.60
CA ILE A 281 12.06 12.87 16.05
C ILE A 281 13.46 12.33 16.30
N HIS A 282 13.57 11.29 17.12
CA HIS A 282 14.82 10.60 17.38
C HIS A 282 14.77 9.25 16.68
N LEU A 283 15.21 9.19 15.43
CA LEU A 283 15.52 7.92 14.77
C LEU A 283 16.91 7.49 15.25
N TYR A 284 16.98 6.49 16.12
CA TYR A 284 18.25 5.87 16.49
C TYR A 284 18.79 5.09 15.30
N ILE A 285 19.58 5.74 14.45
CA ILE A 285 20.42 5.06 13.45
C ILE A 285 21.66 4.56 14.19
N HIS A 286 21.53 3.50 14.99
CA HIS A 286 22.71 2.78 15.48
C HIS A 286 23.12 1.73 14.44
N SER A 287 23.86 2.21 13.42
CA SER A 287 24.36 1.50 12.21
C SER A 287 23.52 1.75 10.94
N PRO A 288 24.12 1.70 9.73
CA PRO A 288 23.47 1.98 8.44
C PRO A 288 22.26 1.09 8.08
N LEU A 289 21.86 0.19 8.99
CA LEU A 289 20.79 -0.81 8.83
C LEU A 289 19.63 -0.63 9.82
N THR A 290 19.52 0.51 10.49
CA THR A 290 18.57 0.68 11.61
C THR A 290 17.62 1.83 11.31
N VAL A 291 16.39 1.49 10.92
CA VAL A 291 15.24 2.37 11.08
C VAL A 291 14.38 1.70 12.15
N ASP A 292 14.59 2.11 13.40
CA ASP A 292 13.60 1.88 14.44
C ASP A 292 12.52 2.95 14.21
N LEU A 293 11.38 2.55 13.66
CA LEU A 293 10.16 3.37 13.60
C LEU A 293 9.44 3.34 14.94
#